data_AF-A0A6A4Z917-F1
#
_entry.id   AF-A0A6A4Z917-F1
#
_cell.length_a   1.000
_cell.length_b   1.000
_cell.length_c   1.000
_cell.angle_alpha   90.00
_cell.angle_beta   90.00
_cell.angle_gamma   90.00
#
_symmetry.space_group_name_H-M   'P 1'
#
loop_
_entity.id
_entity.type
_entity.pdbx_description
1 polymer ?
#
loop_
_entity_poly.entity_id
_entity_poly.type
_entity_poly.pdbx_seq_one_letter_code
_entity_poly.pdbx_strand_id
1 'polypeptide(L)'
;MRFLAIAAFAVGVLTAAPLCPATNGALTPDGSSCVCKTGFQGLGCTQCITDRACMNVNANSRCVVGFGYTKSMKGKTYSCVLGSALQAVFNDGSMGFSCDASAKSCVMAVYKGATGPQGPHVVDCNLSGCSFTDSGVTCTSIKCICSNDCSVITKSLFEESIANKPVVITATSDKTLKVDIQGSPLPLDSTCSASSCELPDVFDELGASSSSTTAPPPKQSFSKALILSLAAVLVLLGGISLALVLFYSSYMAQLRRGKHDDDDADHVLEDPLQSHGFMVPSSGDHFAFQDIGCATRAHGTTVSLVAKFCGRASAVPTDEPKTILHGIRGAVRRGEMLALMGPSGSGKTTLLNCLAGVANGTTEFTGRISLDGAPLPSNFRQVAAYVHQDDCLLATLTVRESIEYSAFLRLPSSMTLVAKQQLVTRVLAELHLTHVADSRIGNASLRGVSGGERRRVSIGMELVTQPQ
;
A
#
# COMPACT_ATOMS: atom_id res chain seq x y z
N MET A 1 58.44 19.19 34.43
CA MET A 1 57.83 17.85 34.39
C MET A 1 56.32 17.96 34.50
N ARG A 2 55.63 18.07 33.38
CA ARG A 2 54.17 17.93 33.19
C ARG A 2 53.94 18.29 31.73
N PHE A 3 53.84 17.31 30.85
CA PHE A 3 53.24 17.35 29.51
C PHE A 3 53.61 16.04 28.82
N LEU A 4 52.70 15.07 28.86
CA LEU A 4 52.68 13.91 27.97
C LEU A 4 51.32 13.24 28.08
N ALA A 5 50.42 13.62 27.19
CA ALA A 5 49.25 12.82 26.86
C ALA A 5 48.98 12.95 25.36
N ILE A 6 49.33 11.87 24.66
CA ILE A 6 48.60 11.31 23.52
C ILE A 6 48.78 12.06 22.20
N ALA A 7 49.80 11.62 21.47
CA ALA A 7 49.80 11.60 20.01
C ALA A 7 49.03 10.36 19.54
N ALA A 8 48.16 10.49 18.53
CA ALA A 8 48.32 9.86 17.22
C ALA A 8 47.01 9.85 16.39
N PHE A 9 47.20 9.99 15.08
CA PHE A 9 46.28 9.72 13.96
C PHE A 9 45.30 10.82 13.53
N ALA A 10 45.86 11.84 12.88
CA ALA A 10 45.24 12.48 11.72
C ALA A 10 45.60 11.66 10.46
N VAL A 11 44.63 10.94 9.90
CA VAL A 11 44.63 10.53 8.48
C VAL A 11 43.30 11.00 7.92
N GLY A 12 43.32 12.16 7.28
CA GLY A 12 42.17 12.71 6.57
C GLY A 12 41.92 11.90 5.31
N VAL A 13 40.89 11.06 5.33
CA VAL A 13 40.22 10.61 4.11
C VAL A 13 39.23 11.71 3.75
N LEU A 14 39.53 12.50 2.71
CA LEU A 14 38.50 13.29 2.02
C LEU A 14 37.51 12.30 1.41
N THR A 15 36.42 12.00 2.13
CA THR A 15 35.24 11.41 1.52
C THR A 15 34.52 12.55 0.81
N ALA A 16 34.35 12.40 -0.51
CA ALA A 16 33.50 13.30 -1.27
C ALA A 16 32.12 13.36 -0.60
N ALA A 17 31.58 14.56 -0.41
CA ALA A 17 30.21 14.72 0.07
C ALA A 17 29.29 13.86 -0.83
N PRO A 18 28.32 13.12 -0.25
CA PRO A 18 27.37 12.38 -1.06
C PRO A 18 26.71 13.37 -2.04
N LEU A 19 26.65 13.00 -3.32
CA LEU A 19 25.97 13.75 -4.36
C LEU A 19 24.79 12.90 -4.85
N CYS A 20 23.64 13.53 -5.07
CA CYS A 20 22.54 12.82 -5.69
C CYS A 20 22.87 12.52 -7.16
N PRO A 21 22.76 11.26 -7.62
CA PRO A 21 23.00 10.90 -9.01
C PRO A 21 21.90 11.41 -9.96
N ALA A 22 20.71 11.77 -9.44
CA ALA A 22 19.59 12.29 -10.22
C ALA A 22 19.81 13.75 -10.63
N THR A 23 19.61 14.07 -11.93
CA THR A 23 19.86 15.39 -12.53
C THR A 23 19.15 16.55 -11.82
N ASN A 24 17.90 16.34 -11.39
CA ASN A 24 17.13 17.30 -10.59
C ASN A 24 16.87 16.81 -9.17
N GLY A 25 17.75 15.96 -8.64
CA GLY A 25 17.73 15.54 -7.24
C GLY A 25 18.37 16.58 -6.32
N ALA A 26 17.95 16.58 -5.07
CA ALA A 26 18.58 17.27 -3.97
C ALA A 26 18.68 16.31 -2.78
N LEU A 27 19.77 16.38 -2.03
CA LEU A 27 19.90 15.64 -0.78
C LEU A 27 18.94 16.22 0.25
N THR A 28 18.35 15.35 1.06
CA THR A 28 17.67 15.78 2.27
C THR A 28 18.65 16.50 3.20
N PRO A 29 18.17 17.41 4.07
CA PRO A 29 19.01 18.12 5.02
C PRO A 29 19.87 17.18 5.90
N ASP A 30 19.37 15.97 6.13
CA ASP A 30 20.02 14.92 6.94
C ASP A 30 21.05 14.11 6.15
N GLY A 31 21.23 14.37 4.85
CA GLY A 31 22.18 13.69 3.97
C GLY A 31 21.87 12.21 3.68
N SER A 32 20.69 11.73 4.09
CA SER A 32 20.36 10.31 4.11
C SER A 32 19.62 9.80 2.86
N SER A 33 19.02 10.68 2.07
CA SER A 33 18.22 10.30 0.90
C SER A 33 18.15 11.40 -0.16
N CYS A 34 17.91 11.00 -1.42
CA CYS A 34 17.72 11.91 -2.55
C CYS A 34 16.23 12.15 -2.81
N VAL A 35 15.84 13.42 -2.93
CA VAL A 35 14.47 13.84 -3.22
C VAL A 35 14.47 14.75 -4.44
N CYS A 36 13.44 14.69 -5.27
CA CYS A 36 13.32 15.57 -6.43
C CYS A 36 13.10 17.03 -6.02
N LYS A 37 13.73 17.95 -6.75
CA LYS A 37 13.44 19.38 -6.63
C LYS A 37 11.95 19.66 -6.90
N THR A 38 11.43 20.70 -6.29
CA THR A 38 10.02 21.11 -6.42
C THR A 38 9.62 21.23 -7.89
N GLY A 39 8.57 20.51 -8.29
CA GLY A 39 8.05 20.51 -9.66
C GLY A 39 8.67 19.46 -10.59
N PHE A 40 9.52 18.57 -10.07
CA PHE A 40 10.02 17.37 -10.74
C PHE A 40 9.60 16.10 -10.00
N GLN A 41 9.40 15.02 -10.75
CA GLN A 41 9.11 13.66 -10.26
C GLN A 41 9.64 12.61 -11.25
N GLY A 42 9.21 11.36 -11.10
CA GLY A 42 9.55 10.27 -12.03
C GLY A 42 10.98 9.75 -11.82
N LEU A 43 11.35 8.76 -12.64
CA LEU A 43 12.67 8.13 -12.61
C LEU A 43 13.75 9.20 -12.82
N GLY A 44 14.71 9.32 -11.89
CA GLY A 44 15.82 10.29 -12.00
C GLY A 44 15.41 11.77 -11.88
N CYS A 45 14.19 12.07 -11.40
CA CYS A 45 13.66 13.44 -11.26
C CYS A 45 13.61 14.23 -12.58
N THR A 46 13.40 13.56 -13.70
CA THR A 46 13.39 14.20 -15.02
C THR A 46 11.98 14.46 -15.56
N GLN A 47 10.93 13.96 -14.90
CA GLN A 47 9.55 14.25 -15.27
C GLN A 47 9.12 15.60 -14.68
N CYS A 48 8.81 16.58 -15.52
CA CYS A 48 8.35 17.90 -15.07
C CYS A 48 6.84 17.88 -14.75
N ILE A 49 6.44 18.68 -13.77
CA ILE A 49 5.03 18.87 -13.37
C ILE A 49 4.54 20.27 -13.76
N THR A 50 5.44 21.26 -13.80
CA THR A 50 5.08 22.66 -14.06
C THR A 50 6.10 23.33 -14.97
N ASP A 51 5.66 24.31 -15.77
CA ASP A 51 6.55 25.11 -16.61
C ASP A 51 7.61 25.84 -15.78
N ARG A 52 7.24 26.32 -14.59
CA ARG A 52 8.16 26.98 -13.67
C ARG A 52 9.35 26.10 -13.28
N ALA A 53 9.13 24.79 -13.15
CA ALA A 53 10.21 23.84 -12.85
C ALA A 53 11.20 23.75 -14.02
N CYS A 54 10.69 23.72 -15.26
CA CYS A 54 11.52 23.74 -16.47
C CYS A 54 12.27 25.07 -16.62
N MET A 55 11.60 26.21 -16.43
CA MET A 55 12.21 27.54 -16.50
C MET A 55 13.38 27.73 -15.50
N ASN A 56 13.30 27.07 -14.34
CA ASN A 56 14.39 27.07 -13.35
C ASN A 56 15.61 26.26 -13.79
N VAL A 57 15.45 25.30 -14.72
CA VAL A 57 16.55 24.50 -15.29
C VAL A 57 17.11 25.18 -16.53
N ASN A 58 16.24 25.58 -17.46
CA ASN A 58 16.60 26.31 -18.67
C ASN A 58 15.63 27.47 -18.87
N ALA A 59 16.16 28.69 -18.98
CA ALA A 59 15.37 29.87 -19.30
C ALA A 59 14.58 29.64 -20.59
N ASN A 60 13.30 30.03 -20.59
CA ASN A 60 12.34 29.86 -21.69
C ASN A 60 11.91 28.42 -22.01
N SER A 61 12.19 27.43 -21.16
CA SER A 61 11.64 26.08 -21.37
C SER A 61 10.25 25.90 -20.74
N ARG A 62 9.41 25.08 -21.37
CA ARG A 62 8.05 24.70 -20.92
C ARG A 62 7.97 23.22 -20.65
N CYS A 63 7.05 22.81 -19.77
CA CYS A 63 6.78 21.41 -19.49
C CYS A 63 5.78 20.85 -20.49
N VAL A 64 6.26 20.04 -21.43
CA VAL A 64 5.43 19.40 -22.46
C VAL A 64 5.01 18.03 -21.97
N VAL A 65 3.70 17.80 -21.90
CA VAL A 65 3.09 16.51 -21.55
C VAL A 65 2.74 15.71 -22.81
N GLY A 66 2.58 14.39 -22.65
CA GLY A 66 2.19 13.47 -23.73
C GLY A 66 3.30 12.53 -24.17
N PHE A 67 2.99 11.56 -25.03
CA PHE A 67 3.88 10.42 -25.30
C PHE A 67 4.84 10.58 -26.49
N GLY A 68 4.50 11.43 -27.46
CA GLY A 68 5.29 11.63 -28.70
C GLY A 68 6.55 12.46 -28.52
N TYR A 69 7.54 12.27 -29.40
CA TYR A 69 8.78 13.05 -29.40
C TYR A 69 8.73 14.17 -30.44
N THR A 70 8.88 15.41 -30.00
CA THR A 70 9.10 16.56 -30.88
C THR A 70 10.57 16.67 -31.27
N LYS A 71 10.88 17.32 -32.40
CA LYS A 71 12.25 17.45 -32.94
C LYS A 71 13.23 18.19 -32.01
N SER A 72 12.70 19.05 -31.13
CA SER A 72 13.43 19.86 -30.15
C SER A 72 13.71 19.13 -28.83
N MET A 73 13.17 17.92 -28.64
CA MET A 73 13.20 17.22 -27.37
C MET A 73 14.49 16.42 -27.17
N LYS A 74 15.21 16.70 -26.08
CA LYS A 74 16.44 15.97 -25.73
C LYS A 74 16.19 14.62 -25.07
N GLY A 75 15.05 14.46 -24.41
CA GLY A 75 14.67 13.23 -23.74
C GLY A 75 13.27 13.32 -23.16
N LYS A 76 12.68 12.20 -22.75
CA LYS A 76 11.36 12.16 -22.13
C LYS A 76 11.31 11.10 -21.04
N THR A 77 10.60 11.42 -19.97
CA THR A 77 10.41 10.50 -18.85
C THR A 77 8.95 10.16 -18.70
N TYR A 78 8.72 8.88 -18.50
CA TYR A 78 7.43 8.27 -18.35
C TYR A 78 7.37 7.59 -16.99
N SER A 79 6.26 7.79 -16.31
CA SER A 79 5.97 7.15 -15.02
C SER A 79 4.64 6.42 -15.15
N CYS A 80 4.68 5.12 -14.88
CA CYS A 80 3.60 4.20 -15.17
C CYS A 80 3.22 3.37 -13.95
N VAL A 81 1.92 3.15 -13.81
CA VAL A 81 1.35 2.19 -12.88
C VAL A 81 1.14 0.88 -13.64
N LEU A 82 1.68 -0.22 -13.11
CA LEU A 82 1.56 -1.53 -13.74
C LEU A 82 0.09 -1.99 -13.76
N GLY A 83 -0.34 -2.57 -14.88
CA GLY A 83 -1.64 -3.23 -14.98
C GLY A 83 -1.71 -4.54 -14.18
N SER A 84 -2.91 -5.10 -14.04
CA SER A 84 -3.20 -6.28 -13.20
C SER A 84 -2.35 -7.51 -13.51
N ALA A 85 -1.98 -7.73 -14.79
CA ALA A 85 -1.14 -8.85 -15.20
C ALA A 85 0.30 -8.76 -14.65
N LEU A 86 0.88 -7.55 -14.57
CA LEU A 86 2.20 -7.33 -14.01
C LEU A 86 2.18 -7.15 -12.49
N GLN A 87 1.06 -6.69 -11.92
CA GLN A 87 0.90 -6.65 -10.47
C GLN A 87 0.99 -8.05 -9.83
N ALA A 88 0.61 -9.10 -10.57
CA ALA A 88 0.79 -10.48 -10.13
C ALA A 88 2.27 -10.91 -10.00
N VAL A 89 3.17 -10.29 -10.77
CA VAL A 89 4.62 -10.54 -10.73
C VAL A 89 5.34 -9.57 -9.79
N PHE A 90 4.88 -8.31 -9.77
CA PHE A 90 5.40 -7.24 -8.93
C PHE A 90 4.24 -6.65 -8.12
N ASN A 91 4.05 -7.18 -6.90
CA ASN A 91 2.97 -6.72 -6.02
C ASN A 91 3.12 -5.20 -5.77
N ASP A 92 2.07 -4.44 -6.10
CA ASP A 92 2.05 -2.97 -6.10
C ASP A 92 3.13 -2.28 -6.96
N GLY A 93 3.69 -2.92 -8.00
CA GLY A 93 4.82 -2.36 -8.74
C GLY A 93 4.51 -1.09 -9.57
N SER A 94 5.48 -0.18 -9.64
CA SER A 94 5.49 0.94 -10.58
C SER A 94 6.64 0.78 -11.56
N MET A 95 6.47 1.29 -12.78
CA MET A 95 7.50 1.27 -13.81
C MET A 95 7.80 2.70 -14.25
N GLY A 96 9.08 3.03 -14.37
CA GLY A 96 9.52 4.29 -14.94
C GLY A 96 10.46 4.04 -16.09
N PHE A 97 10.35 4.84 -17.15
CA PHE A 97 11.33 4.85 -18.22
C PHE A 97 11.75 6.28 -18.53
N SER A 98 13.04 6.46 -18.73
CA SER A 98 13.64 7.73 -19.11
C SER A 98 14.49 7.50 -20.35
N CYS A 99 14.20 8.26 -21.40
CA CYS A 99 14.80 8.09 -22.70
C CYS A 99 15.55 9.36 -23.07
N ASP A 100 16.75 9.20 -23.62
CA ASP A 100 17.57 10.28 -24.16
C ASP A 100 17.59 10.14 -25.68
N ALA A 101 16.96 11.12 -26.35
CA ALA A 101 16.86 11.17 -27.80
C ALA A 101 18.22 11.43 -28.47
N SER A 102 19.11 12.16 -27.79
CA SER A 102 20.44 12.49 -28.27
C SER A 102 21.37 11.27 -28.18
N ALA A 103 21.29 10.53 -27.08
CA ALA A 103 22.11 9.34 -26.83
C ALA A 103 21.56 8.05 -27.50
N LYS A 104 20.34 8.09 -28.07
CA LYS A 104 19.66 6.92 -28.64
C LYS A 104 19.54 5.74 -27.67
N SER A 105 19.32 6.06 -26.41
CA SER A 105 19.24 5.08 -25.31
C SER A 105 18.07 5.39 -24.39
N CYS A 106 17.55 4.35 -23.75
CA CYS A 106 16.54 4.48 -22.70
C CYS A 106 16.92 3.63 -21.49
N VAL A 107 16.62 4.13 -20.31
CA VAL A 107 16.68 3.37 -19.06
C VAL A 107 15.26 3.10 -18.59
N MET A 108 15.01 1.87 -18.20
CA MET A 108 13.75 1.43 -17.61
C MET A 108 14.03 0.84 -16.25
N ALA A 109 13.20 1.17 -15.28
CA ALA A 109 13.31 0.66 -13.92
C ALA A 109 11.94 0.25 -13.39
N VAL A 110 11.93 -0.83 -12.62
CA VAL A 110 10.74 -1.35 -11.93
C VAL A 110 10.96 -1.24 -10.42
N TYR A 111 10.01 -0.63 -9.73
CA TYR A 111 10.06 -0.36 -8.30
C TYR A 111 8.87 -1.01 -7.59
N LYS A 112 9.04 -1.34 -6.31
CA LYS A 112 7.91 -1.64 -5.42
C LYS A 112 7.13 -0.33 -5.21
N GLY A 113 5.87 -0.23 -5.65
CA GLY A 113 5.19 1.06 -5.81
C GLY A 113 4.87 1.82 -4.52
N ALA A 114 5.10 1.24 -3.34
CA ALA A 114 5.03 1.97 -2.07
C ALA A 114 6.09 3.08 -1.92
N THR A 115 7.20 3.02 -2.67
CA THR A 115 8.32 3.97 -2.57
C THR A 115 8.39 4.97 -3.73
N GLY A 116 7.51 4.82 -4.73
CA GLY A 116 7.50 5.65 -5.94
C GLY A 116 8.76 5.50 -6.81
N PRO A 117 8.93 6.34 -7.83
CA PRO A 117 10.02 6.23 -8.81
C PRO A 117 11.42 6.61 -8.27
N GLN A 118 11.52 6.89 -6.97
CA GLN A 118 12.76 7.18 -6.24
C GLN A 118 13.10 6.07 -5.23
N GLY A 119 12.30 4.99 -5.22
CA GLY A 119 12.50 3.84 -4.36
C GLY A 119 13.62 2.90 -4.82
N PRO A 120 13.94 1.87 -4.01
CA PRO A 120 14.87 0.85 -4.42
C PRO A 120 14.37 0.15 -5.69
N HIS A 121 15.23 0.14 -6.70
CA HIS A 121 14.98 -0.48 -7.99
C HIS A 121 15.07 -2.01 -7.83
N VAL A 122 14.01 -2.72 -8.21
CA VAL A 122 14.00 -4.20 -8.17
C VAL A 122 14.62 -4.75 -9.45
N VAL A 123 14.31 -4.10 -10.58
CA VAL A 123 14.83 -4.44 -11.90
C VAL A 123 15.27 -3.15 -12.59
N ASP A 124 16.49 -3.15 -13.12
CA ASP A 124 17.03 -2.08 -13.94
C ASP A 124 17.35 -2.59 -15.33
N CYS A 125 16.88 -1.88 -16.35
CA CYS A 125 17.05 -2.25 -17.74
C CYS A 125 17.63 -1.09 -18.54
N ASN A 126 18.60 -1.41 -19.39
CA ASN A 126 19.18 -0.50 -20.35
C ASN A 126 18.76 -0.93 -21.75
N LEU A 127 18.16 0.00 -22.50
CA LEU A 127 17.72 -0.17 -23.86
C LEU A 127 18.66 0.62 -24.78
N SER A 128 19.12 -0.03 -25.84
CA SER A 128 20.07 0.55 -26.79
C SER A 128 19.56 0.48 -28.23
N GLY A 129 20.07 1.38 -29.07
CA GLY A 129 19.66 1.48 -30.47
C GLY A 129 18.23 1.98 -30.61
N CYS A 130 17.84 2.96 -29.80
CA CYS A 130 16.49 3.49 -29.80
C CYS A 130 16.28 4.53 -30.92
N SER A 131 15.16 4.42 -31.63
CA SER A 131 14.63 5.44 -32.54
C SER A 131 13.32 6.01 -32.01
N PHE A 132 13.18 7.33 -32.12
CA PHE A 132 12.08 8.10 -31.54
C PHE A 132 11.19 8.64 -32.64
N THR A 133 9.88 8.48 -32.46
CA THR A 133 8.85 8.93 -33.39
C THR A 133 7.75 9.68 -32.64
N ASP A 134 6.86 10.36 -33.36
CA ASP A 134 5.72 11.06 -32.77
C ASP A 134 4.75 10.12 -32.04
N SER A 135 4.76 8.82 -32.38
CA SER A 135 3.85 7.80 -31.84
C SER A 135 4.48 6.83 -30.83
N GLY A 136 5.80 6.89 -30.62
CA GLY A 136 6.48 5.94 -29.73
C GLY A 136 8.00 5.82 -29.89
N VAL A 137 8.57 4.84 -29.19
CA VAL A 137 10.01 4.54 -29.18
C VAL A 137 10.23 3.09 -29.56
N THR A 138 11.18 2.82 -30.45
CA THR A 138 11.57 1.44 -30.82
C THR A 138 13.06 1.25 -30.57
N CYS A 139 13.43 0.25 -29.77
CA CYS A 139 14.81 -0.04 -29.42
C CYS A 139 15.20 -1.44 -29.90
N THR A 140 16.45 -1.61 -30.34
CA THR A 140 16.93 -2.87 -30.92
C THR A 140 17.21 -3.95 -29.89
N SER A 141 17.61 -3.56 -28.67
CA SER A 141 17.94 -4.52 -27.62
C SER A 141 17.64 -3.95 -26.23
N ILE A 142 17.22 -4.83 -25.33
CA ILE A 142 17.05 -4.57 -23.90
C ILE A 142 17.97 -5.49 -23.08
N LYS A 143 18.66 -4.93 -22.09
CA LYS A 143 19.45 -5.68 -21.12
C LYS A 143 19.02 -5.31 -19.71
N CYS A 144 18.50 -6.28 -18.97
CA CYS A 144 18.01 -6.10 -17.61
C CYS A 144 18.91 -6.78 -16.58
N ILE A 145 18.96 -6.21 -15.38
CA ILE A 145 19.66 -6.75 -14.22
C ILE A 145 18.66 -6.75 -13.05
N CYS A 146 18.51 -7.91 -12.42
CA CYS A 146 17.68 -8.06 -11.23
C CYS A 146 18.50 -7.85 -9.95
N SER A 147 17.96 -7.08 -9.01
CA SER A 147 18.51 -6.96 -7.66
C SER A 147 18.23 -8.20 -6.80
N ASN A 148 18.79 -8.27 -5.59
CA ASN A 148 18.58 -9.38 -4.65
C ASN A 148 17.12 -9.55 -4.19
N ASP A 149 16.28 -8.55 -4.44
CA ASP A 149 14.84 -8.56 -4.13
C ASP A 149 13.99 -9.24 -5.23
N CYS A 150 14.61 -9.61 -6.35
CA CYS A 150 13.94 -10.22 -7.49
C CYS A 150 13.67 -11.72 -7.23
N SER A 151 12.44 -12.17 -7.48
CA SER A 151 12.10 -13.59 -7.37
C SER A 151 12.86 -14.43 -8.41
N VAL A 152 13.06 -15.73 -8.13
CA VAL A 152 13.72 -16.66 -9.08
C VAL A 152 13.03 -16.67 -10.44
N ILE A 153 11.68 -16.59 -10.45
CA ILE A 153 10.87 -16.55 -11.67
C ILE A 153 11.08 -15.23 -12.42
N THR A 154 11.07 -14.10 -11.71
CA THR A 154 11.29 -12.77 -12.28
C THR A 154 12.69 -12.66 -12.89
N LYS A 155 13.69 -13.24 -12.23
CA LYS A 155 15.07 -13.22 -12.70
C LYS A 155 15.22 -13.96 -14.03
N SER A 156 14.69 -15.19 -14.14
CA SER A 156 14.71 -15.94 -15.41
C SER A 156 13.92 -15.24 -16.53
N LEU A 157 12.82 -14.56 -16.19
CA LEU A 157 12.07 -13.78 -17.18
C LEU A 157 12.90 -12.60 -17.74
N PHE A 158 13.47 -11.75 -16.87
CA PHE A 158 14.12 -10.50 -17.27
C PHE A 158 15.56 -10.69 -17.78
N GLU A 159 16.32 -11.63 -17.21
CA GLU A 159 17.73 -11.84 -17.58
C GLU A 159 17.91 -12.86 -18.71
N GLU A 160 16.99 -13.82 -18.86
CA GLU A 160 17.14 -14.89 -19.86
C GLU A 160 16.08 -14.78 -20.97
N SER A 161 14.80 -14.65 -20.60
CA SER A 161 13.71 -14.77 -21.59
C SER A 161 13.53 -13.53 -22.47
N ILE A 162 13.86 -12.33 -21.99
CA ILE A 162 13.69 -11.08 -22.76
C ILE A 162 15.00 -10.36 -23.10
N ALA A 163 16.14 -10.84 -22.60
CA ALA A 163 17.44 -10.21 -22.85
C ALA A 163 17.80 -10.20 -24.34
N ASN A 164 18.36 -9.07 -24.79
CA ASN A 164 18.77 -8.80 -26.18
C ASN A 164 17.64 -8.86 -27.22
N LYS A 165 16.37 -8.76 -26.79
CA LYS A 165 15.22 -8.72 -27.70
C LYS A 165 14.82 -7.27 -28.04
N PRO A 166 14.20 -7.04 -29.21
CA PRO A 166 13.72 -5.72 -29.57
C PRO A 166 12.49 -5.33 -28.73
N VAL A 167 12.38 -4.03 -28.46
CA VAL A 167 11.32 -3.44 -27.62
C VAL A 167 10.65 -2.30 -28.37
N VAL A 168 9.32 -2.30 -28.37
CA VAL A 168 8.48 -1.28 -29.01
C VAL A 168 7.55 -0.67 -27.97
N ILE A 169 7.69 0.63 -27.73
CA ILE A 169 6.93 1.42 -26.77
C ILE A 169 5.97 2.29 -27.57
N THR A 170 4.67 2.02 -27.48
CA THR A 170 3.64 2.72 -28.29
C THR A 170 2.53 3.28 -27.42
N ALA A 171 2.10 4.50 -27.70
CA ALA A 171 0.92 5.08 -27.06
C ALA A 171 -0.35 4.46 -27.67
N THR A 172 -1.20 3.87 -26.83
CA THR A 172 -2.49 3.29 -27.28
C THR A 172 -3.65 4.25 -27.02
N SER A 173 -3.52 5.14 -26.03
CA SER A 173 -4.46 6.24 -25.76
C SER A 173 -3.72 7.45 -25.15
N ASP A 174 -4.46 8.49 -24.75
CA ASP A 174 -3.96 9.66 -24.03
C ASP A 174 -3.36 9.34 -22.65
N LYS A 175 -3.66 8.16 -22.09
CA LYS A 175 -3.19 7.72 -20.75
C LYS A 175 -2.58 6.33 -20.72
N THR A 176 -2.66 5.56 -21.80
CA THR A 176 -2.16 4.18 -21.84
C THR A 176 -1.01 4.02 -22.80
N LEU A 177 0.02 3.34 -22.32
CA LEU A 177 1.20 3.02 -23.08
C LEU A 177 1.41 1.51 -23.05
N LYS A 178 1.64 0.94 -24.23
CA LYS A 178 1.89 -0.46 -24.45
C LYS A 178 3.38 -0.67 -24.71
N VAL A 179 3.98 -1.55 -23.93
CA VAL A 179 5.38 -1.97 -24.12
C VAL A 179 5.36 -3.38 -24.70
N ASP A 180 5.69 -3.52 -25.97
CA ASP A 180 5.80 -4.80 -26.63
C ASP A 180 7.26 -5.25 -26.66
N ILE A 181 7.56 -6.38 -26.01
CA ILE A 181 8.87 -7.01 -26.02
C ILE A 181 8.73 -8.31 -26.77
N GLN A 182 9.45 -8.45 -27.88
CA GLN A 182 9.29 -9.61 -28.77
C GLN A 182 9.48 -10.93 -28.01
N GLY A 183 8.49 -11.81 -28.02
CA GLY A 183 8.56 -13.09 -27.33
C GLY A 183 8.49 -13.03 -25.80
N SER A 184 7.98 -11.92 -25.22
CA SER A 184 7.51 -11.88 -23.84
C SER A 184 6.19 -12.66 -23.71
N PRO A 185 6.04 -13.56 -22.72
CA PRO A 185 4.77 -14.25 -22.45
C PRO A 185 3.73 -13.36 -21.77
N LEU A 186 4.09 -12.13 -21.37
CA LEU A 186 3.22 -11.20 -20.65
C LEU A 186 2.92 -9.96 -21.50
N PRO A 187 1.64 -9.55 -21.65
CA PRO A 187 1.29 -8.26 -22.20
C PRO A 187 1.64 -7.15 -21.19
N LEU A 188 2.50 -6.21 -21.59
CA LEU A 188 2.86 -5.06 -20.75
C LEU A 188 1.98 -3.86 -21.13
N ASP A 189 0.72 -3.91 -20.72
CA ASP A 189 -0.18 -2.76 -20.79
C ASP A 189 -0.12 -2.01 -19.45
N SER A 190 0.11 -0.71 -19.50
CA SER A 190 0.22 0.13 -18.29
C SER A 190 -0.40 1.51 -18.50
N THR A 191 -0.88 2.10 -17.41
CA THR A 191 -1.38 3.48 -17.40
C THR A 191 -0.23 4.40 -17.03
N CYS A 192 0.10 5.34 -17.91
CA CYS A 192 1.32 6.12 -17.86
C CYS A 192 1.05 7.62 -17.95
N SER A 193 1.93 8.39 -17.32
CA SER A 193 2.07 9.82 -17.53
C SER A 193 3.46 10.10 -18.08
N ALA A 194 3.59 11.08 -18.97
CA ALA A 194 4.86 11.41 -19.61
C ALA A 194 5.01 12.92 -19.76
N SER A 195 6.19 13.42 -19.42
CA SER A 195 6.50 14.83 -19.62
C SER A 195 8.01 15.08 -19.78
N SER A 196 8.34 16.22 -20.38
CA SER A 196 9.72 16.69 -20.52
C SER A 196 9.77 18.21 -20.63
N CYS A 197 10.90 18.79 -20.25
CA CYS A 197 11.16 20.21 -20.45
C CYS A 197 11.66 20.46 -21.88
N GLU A 198 10.91 21.27 -22.63
CA GLU A 198 11.20 21.60 -24.02
C GLU A 198 11.45 23.11 -24.17
N LEU A 199 12.36 23.50 -25.06
CA LEU A 199 12.49 24.87 -25.53
C LEU A 199 11.47 25.08 -26.66
N PRO A 200 10.63 26.12 -26.62
CA PRO A 200 9.71 26.41 -27.71
C PRO A 200 10.51 26.70 -28.98
N ASP A 201 10.18 25.97 -30.05
CA ASP A 201 10.76 26.23 -31.37
C ASP A 201 10.33 27.63 -31.83
N VAL A 202 11.32 28.50 -32.09
CA VAL A 202 11.15 29.92 -32.43
C VAL A 202 10.46 30.14 -33.80
N PHE A 203 10.01 29.07 -34.48
CA PHE A 203 9.51 29.12 -35.87
C PHE A 203 8.02 28.83 -36.08
N ASP A 204 7.23 28.50 -35.05
CA ASP A 204 5.79 28.20 -35.21
C ASP A 204 4.82 29.37 -34.93
N GLU A 205 5.31 30.57 -34.56
CA GLU A 205 4.47 31.77 -34.37
C GLU A 205 4.31 32.64 -35.65
N LEU A 206 4.54 32.07 -36.84
CA LEU A 206 4.25 32.74 -38.13
C LEU A 206 3.19 31.96 -38.92
N GLY A 207 2.11 31.59 -38.24
CA GLY A 207 1.06 30.74 -38.83
C GLY A 207 -0.34 30.91 -38.25
N ALA A 208 -0.66 32.05 -37.63
CA ALA A 208 -2.05 32.42 -37.39
C ALA A 208 -2.20 33.95 -37.33
N SER A 209 -3.10 34.45 -38.17
CA SER A 209 -3.47 35.84 -38.42
C SER A 209 -3.70 36.73 -37.19
N SER A 210 -2.91 37.80 -37.11
CA SER A 210 -3.28 39.20 -36.83
C SER A 210 -4.33 39.52 -35.74
N SER A 211 -3.85 40.02 -34.60
CA SER A 211 -4.18 41.39 -34.19
C SER A 211 -3.02 41.98 -33.38
N SER A 212 -2.35 42.96 -33.97
CA SER A 212 -1.25 43.71 -33.38
C SER A 212 -1.78 44.88 -32.56
N THR A 213 -1.31 45.02 -31.32
CA THR A 213 -0.87 46.31 -30.78
C THR A 213 0.21 46.06 -29.74
N THR A 214 1.44 46.34 -30.12
CA THR A 214 2.61 46.47 -29.26
C THR A 214 2.51 47.74 -28.43
N ALA A 215 2.67 47.63 -27.11
CA ALA A 215 3.00 48.75 -26.22
C ALA A 215 4.12 48.30 -25.26
N PRO A 216 5.16 49.12 -25.02
CA PRO A 216 6.25 48.76 -24.11
C PRO A 216 5.77 48.77 -22.64
N PRO A 217 6.43 48.03 -21.73
CA PRO A 217 5.98 47.93 -20.35
C PRO A 217 6.17 49.28 -19.62
N PRO A 218 5.16 49.78 -18.88
CA PRO A 218 5.35 50.95 -18.04
C PRO A 218 6.22 50.57 -16.84
N LYS A 219 7.23 51.38 -16.55
CA LYS A 219 7.90 51.39 -15.25
C LYS A 219 6.87 51.82 -14.20
N GLN A 220 6.36 50.86 -13.42
CA GLN A 220 5.46 51.18 -12.30
C GLN A 220 6.29 51.73 -11.14
N SER A 221 6.26 53.05 -11.00
CA SER A 221 6.54 53.72 -9.73
C SER A 221 5.34 53.46 -8.82
N PHE A 222 5.54 52.71 -7.74
CA PHE A 222 4.50 52.48 -6.73
C PHE A 222 4.16 53.80 -6.04
N SER A 223 2.95 54.31 -6.28
CA SER A 223 2.41 55.42 -5.50
C SER A 223 2.35 55.01 -4.02
N LYS A 224 2.79 55.90 -3.13
CA LYS A 224 2.76 55.73 -1.67
C LYS A 224 1.36 55.33 -1.15
N ALA A 225 0.30 55.63 -1.91
CA ALA A 225 -1.08 55.24 -1.60
C ALA A 225 -1.33 53.71 -1.70
N LEU A 226 -0.66 53.00 -2.61
CA LEU A 226 -0.85 51.54 -2.79
C LEU A 226 -0.21 50.74 -1.65
N ILE A 227 0.93 51.22 -1.15
CA ILE A 227 1.64 50.62 -0.01
C ILE A 227 0.82 50.80 1.27
N LEU A 228 0.21 51.98 1.45
CA LEU A 228 -0.70 52.26 2.58
C LEU A 228 -1.98 51.40 2.53
N SER A 229 -2.55 51.16 1.35
CA SER A 229 -3.73 50.28 1.23
C SER A 229 -3.41 48.81 1.49
N LEU A 230 -2.26 48.31 1.01
CA LEU A 230 -1.82 46.94 1.24
C LEU A 230 -1.48 46.69 2.73
N ALA A 231 -0.86 47.67 3.39
CA ALA A 231 -0.62 47.60 4.83
C ALA A 231 -1.93 47.56 5.63
N ALA A 232 -2.93 48.36 5.26
CA ALA A 232 -4.24 48.34 5.91
C ALA A 232 -4.96 46.98 5.74
N VAL A 233 -4.88 46.37 4.56
CA VAL A 233 -5.47 45.04 4.31
C VAL A 233 -4.75 43.95 5.11
N LEU A 234 -3.42 43.99 5.22
CA LEU A 234 -2.66 43.03 6.04
C LEU A 234 -2.96 43.16 7.53
N VAL A 235 -3.17 44.39 8.03
CA VAL A 235 -3.58 44.63 9.42
C VAL A 235 -5.00 44.10 9.68
N LEU A 236 -5.92 44.28 8.73
CA LEU A 236 -7.28 43.73 8.85
C LEU A 236 -7.29 42.20 8.80
N LEU A 237 -6.55 41.58 7.88
CA LEU A 237 -6.43 40.12 7.80
C LEU A 237 -5.73 39.53 9.03
N GLY A 238 -4.69 40.21 9.54
CA GLY A 238 -4.03 39.86 10.80
C GLY A 238 -4.96 39.95 12.00
N GLY A 239 -5.79 41.00 12.06
CA GLY A 239 -6.80 41.19 13.11
C GLY A 239 -7.89 40.11 13.08
N ILE A 240 -8.37 39.75 11.88
CA ILE A 240 -9.37 38.68 11.71
C ILE A 240 -8.78 37.32 12.12
N SER A 241 -7.53 37.03 11.73
CA SER A 241 -6.84 35.79 12.12
C SER A 241 -6.67 35.69 13.64
N LEU A 242 -6.26 36.79 14.30
CA LEU A 242 -6.13 36.84 15.77
C LEU A 242 -7.49 36.66 16.46
N ALA A 243 -8.56 37.28 15.94
CA ALA A 243 -9.91 37.13 16.47
C ALA A 243 -10.42 35.68 16.35
N LEU A 244 -10.15 35.01 15.23
CA LEU A 244 -10.49 33.59 15.05
C LEU A 244 -9.71 32.68 16.00
N VAL A 245 -8.43 32.96 16.23
CA VAL A 245 -7.61 32.20 17.20
C VAL A 245 -8.10 32.42 18.63
N LEU A 246 -8.50 33.64 18.99
CA LEU A 246 -9.06 33.94 20.31
C LEU A 246 -10.47 33.34 20.49
N PHE A 247 -11.29 33.33 19.44
CA PHE A 247 -12.58 32.68 19.47
C PHE A 247 -12.44 31.15 19.58
N TYR A 248 -11.50 30.56 18.84
CA TYR A 248 -11.21 29.13 18.90
C TYR A 248 -10.61 28.72 20.25
N SER A 249 -9.72 29.53 20.84
CA SER A 249 -9.16 29.25 22.16
C SER A 249 -10.21 29.38 23.27
N SER A 250 -11.12 30.35 23.17
CA SER A 250 -12.25 30.49 24.09
C SER A 250 -13.25 29.33 23.95
N TYR A 251 -13.56 28.93 22.71
CA TYR A 251 -14.40 27.77 22.43
C TYR A 251 -13.80 26.46 22.97
N MET A 252 -12.50 26.24 22.76
CA MET A 252 -11.79 25.09 23.30
C MET A 252 -11.61 25.15 24.83
N ALA A 253 -11.59 26.34 25.43
CA ALA A 253 -11.61 26.50 26.88
C ALA A 253 -13.00 26.22 27.48
N GLN A 254 -14.08 26.55 26.78
CA GLN A 254 -15.44 26.17 27.18
C GLN A 254 -15.65 24.64 27.09
N LEU A 255 -15.15 24.00 26.03
CA LEU A 255 -15.18 22.53 25.92
C LEU A 255 -14.34 21.82 26.99
N ARG A 256 -13.26 22.46 27.47
CA ARG A 256 -12.47 21.94 28.60
C ARG A 256 -13.11 22.16 29.96
N ARG A 257 -13.81 23.29 30.18
CA ARG A 257 -14.57 23.51 31.43
C ARG A 257 -15.77 22.58 31.55
N GLY A 258 -16.42 22.21 30.44
CA GLY A 258 -17.46 21.17 30.45
C GLY A 258 -16.95 19.75 30.68
N LYS A 259 -15.64 19.56 30.91
CA LYS A 259 -15.01 18.25 31.13
C LYS A 259 -14.30 18.14 32.48
N HIS A 260 -14.47 19.11 33.38
CA HIS A 260 -13.81 19.10 34.69
C HIS A 260 -14.79 19.15 35.89
N ASP A 261 -16.09 19.13 35.64
CA ASP A 261 -17.11 19.03 36.71
C ASP A 261 -17.74 17.62 36.84
N ASP A 262 -17.27 16.61 36.07
CA ASP A 262 -17.86 15.25 36.05
C ASP A 262 -16.83 14.12 36.38
N ASP A 263 -15.76 14.40 37.13
CA ASP A 263 -14.76 13.37 37.51
C ASP A 263 -15.12 12.56 38.79
N ASP A 264 -16.34 12.67 39.31
CA ASP A 264 -16.84 11.84 40.43
C ASP A 264 -18.27 11.33 40.16
N ALA A 265 -18.44 10.43 39.18
CA ALA A 265 -19.61 9.57 39.10
C ALA A 265 -19.30 8.27 38.35
N ASP A 266 -19.47 7.14 39.05
CA ASP A 266 -19.54 5.79 38.47
C ASP A 266 -20.64 5.72 37.39
N HIS A 267 -20.29 6.03 36.15
CA HIS A 267 -21.19 5.83 35.02
C HIS A 267 -21.00 4.42 34.45
N VAL A 268 -21.92 3.54 34.84
CA VAL A 268 -22.31 2.37 34.05
C VAL A 268 -22.69 2.88 32.66
N LEU A 269 -21.78 2.68 31.70
CA LEU A 269 -21.99 3.02 30.29
C LEU A 269 -23.08 2.08 29.76
N GLU A 270 -24.31 2.57 29.59
CA GLU A 270 -25.38 1.77 28.99
C GLU A 270 -24.97 1.32 27.58
N ASP A 271 -25.16 0.02 27.30
CA ASP A 271 -24.75 -0.61 26.06
C ASP A 271 -25.59 -0.07 24.89
N PRO A 272 -25.00 0.60 23.88
CA PRO A 272 -25.72 1.17 22.74
C PRO A 272 -26.50 0.12 21.92
N LEU A 273 -26.23 -1.17 22.12
CA LEU A 273 -26.96 -2.27 21.48
C LEU A 273 -28.23 -2.70 22.24
N GLN A 274 -28.47 -2.22 23.47
CA GLN A 274 -29.71 -2.47 24.19
C GLN A 274 -30.85 -1.50 23.81
N SER A 275 -30.54 -0.30 23.29
CA SER A 275 -31.55 0.74 22.99
C SER A 275 -32.19 0.64 21.60
N HIS A 276 -31.61 -0.15 20.70
CA HIS A 276 -32.23 -0.51 19.41
C HIS A 276 -32.66 -1.96 19.47
N GLY A 277 -33.97 -2.22 19.54
CA GLY A 277 -34.60 -3.53 19.71
C GLY A 277 -34.21 -4.59 18.68
N PHE A 278 -33.01 -5.12 18.80
CA PHE A 278 -32.66 -6.45 18.35
C PHE A 278 -33.04 -7.37 19.52
N MET A 279 -34.16 -8.07 19.39
CA MET A 279 -34.42 -9.22 20.25
C MET A 279 -33.32 -10.23 19.95
N VAL A 280 -32.25 -10.17 20.74
CA VAL A 280 -31.27 -11.25 20.88
C VAL A 280 -32.07 -12.49 21.24
N PRO A 281 -32.06 -13.56 20.42
CA PRO A 281 -32.71 -14.81 20.80
C PRO A 281 -32.14 -15.25 22.13
N SER A 282 -33.02 -15.57 23.07
CA SER A 282 -32.70 -16.01 24.42
C SER A 282 -31.55 -17.03 24.43
N SER A 283 -30.47 -16.64 25.12
CA SER A 283 -29.42 -17.42 25.76
C SER A 283 -29.17 -18.82 25.18
N GLY A 284 -28.26 -18.86 24.20
CA GLY A 284 -27.52 -20.06 23.84
C GLY A 284 -26.62 -20.53 24.98
N ASP A 285 -27.12 -21.25 25.98
CA ASP A 285 -26.33 -21.57 27.18
C ASP A 285 -25.43 -22.78 26.99
N HIS A 286 -25.73 -23.66 26.03
CA HIS A 286 -25.05 -24.94 25.84
C HIS A 286 -24.73 -25.23 24.36
N PHE A 287 -23.46 -25.07 23.98
CA PHE A 287 -22.94 -25.46 22.67
C PHE A 287 -22.40 -26.89 22.71
N ALA A 288 -22.93 -27.78 21.86
CA ALA A 288 -22.54 -29.18 21.82
C ALA A 288 -22.25 -29.67 20.39
N PHE A 289 -21.28 -30.56 20.28
CA PHE A 289 -20.91 -31.22 19.03
C PHE A 289 -20.78 -32.73 19.25
N GLN A 290 -21.34 -33.50 18.34
CA GLN A 290 -21.46 -34.95 18.45
C GLN A 290 -21.01 -35.63 17.16
N ASP A 291 -20.21 -36.68 17.32
CA ASP A 291 -19.74 -37.55 16.24
C ASP A 291 -19.06 -36.78 15.11
N ILE A 292 -18.27 -35.76 15.45
CA ILE A 292 -17.55 -34.94 14.48
C ILE A 292 -16.47 -35.77 13.80
N GLY A 293 -16.66 -36.01 12.51
CA GLY A 293 -15.72 -36.67 11.62
C GLY A 293 -15.23 -35.72 10.54
N CYS A 294 -14.03 -35.98 10.02
CA CYS A 294 -13.49 -35.27 8.87
C CYS A 294 -12.67 -36.22 8.02
N ALA A 295 -12.93 -36.23 6.72
CA ALA A 295 -12.10 -36.91 5.74
C ALA A 295 -11.63 -35.93 4.67
N THR A 296 -10.41 -36.09 4.18
CA THR A 296 -9.88 -35.31 3.05
C THR A 296 -9.73 -36.21 1.83
N ARG A 297 -10.16 -35.72 0.66
CA ARG A 297 -9.86 -36.35 -0.63
C ARG A 297 -8.66 -35.65 -1.24
N ALA A 298 -7.58 -36.39 -1.41
CA ALA A 298 -6.39 -35.88 -2.08
C ALA A 298 -6.62 -35.87 -3.60
N HIS A 299 -7.14 -34.77 -4.15
CA HIS A 299 -6.98 -34.51 -5.59
C HIS A 299 -5.56 -33.99 -5.83
N GLY A 300 -4.62 -34.90 -6.08
CA GLY A 300 -3.22 -34.49 -6.29
C GLY A 300 -2.32 -35.59 -6.82
N THR A 301 -2.08 -35.54 -8.13
CA THR A 301 -0.98 -36.18 -8.86
C THR A 301 0.36 -35.66 -8.32
N THR A 302 0.86 -36.22 -7.23
CA THR A 302 2.21 -35.92 -6.75
C THR A 302 3.21 -36.82 -7.44
N VAL A 303 3.80 -36.36 -8.56
CA VAL A 303 5.05 -36.95 -9.05
C VAL A 303 6.15 -36.53 -8.09
N SER A 304 6.44 -37.38 -7.11
CA SER A 304 7.60 -37.21 -6.23
C SER A 304 8.88 -37.34 -7.06
N LEU A 305 9.57 -36.23 -7.32
CA LEU A 305 10.90 -36.20 -7.97
C LEU A 305 11.96 -36.97 -7.16
N VAL A 306 11.71 -37.22 -5.87
CA VAL A 306 12.58 -38.03 -4.99
C VAL A 306 12.51 -39.52 -5.35
N ALA A 307 11.39 -39.99 -5.93
CA ALA A 307 11.23 -41.40 -6.32
C ALA A 307 12.00 -41.79 -7.60
N LYS A 308 12.60 -40.83 -8.32
CA LYS A 308 13.39 -41.12 -9.54
C LYS A 308 14.85 -41.54 -9.26
N PHE A 309 15.36 -41.35 -8.04
CA PHE A 309 16.78 -41.61 -7.72
C PHE A 309 17.07 -42.93 -7.01
N CYS A 310 16.04 -43.64 -6.53
CA CYS A 310 16.18 -45.00 -6.02
C CYS A 310 15.17 -45.88 -6.75
N GLY A 311 15.65 -46.81 -7.59
CA GLY A 311 14.86 -47.63 -8.53
C GLY A 311 13.82 -48.59 -7.93
N ARG A 312 13.01 -48.14 -6.98
CA ARG A 312 11.81 -48.79 -6.48
C ARG A 312 10.78 -47.72 -6.10
N ALA A 313 9.81 -47.49 -6.98
CA ALA A 313 8.58 -46.83 -6.61
C ALA A 313 7.42 -47.42 -7.44
N SER A 314 6.72 -48.38 -6.84
CA SER A 314 5.32 -48.61 -7.18
C SER A 314 4.54 -47.47 -6.54
N ALA A 315 4.24 -46.44 -7.30
CA ALA A 315 3.27 -45.42 -6.89
C ALA A 315 1.88 -46.05 -7.06
N VAL A 316 1.31 -46.58 -5.98
CA VAL A 316 -0.10 -46.96 -5.94
C VAL A 316 -0.89 -45.67 -5.70
N PRO A 317 -1.72 -45.22 -6.66
CA PRO A 317 -2.68 -44.16 -6.40
C PRO A 317 -3.77 -44.77 -5.54
N THR A 318 -3.69 -44.57 -4.22
CA THR A 318 -4.82 -44.85 -3.34
C THR A 318 -5.71 -43.62 -3.38
N ASP A 319 -6.81 -43.72 -4.12
CA ASP A 319 -7.95 -42.78 -4.10
C ASP A 319 -8.74 -42.87 -2.78
N GLU A 320 -8.08 -43.34 -1.70
CA GLU A 320 -8.72 -43.60 -0.43
C GLU A 320 -8.76 -42.31 0.41
N PRO A 321 -9.94 -41.89 0.87
CA PRO A 321 -10.09 -40.68 1.66
C PRO A 321 -9.35 -40.83 2.99
N LYS A 322 -8.43 -39.91 3.28
CA LYS A 322 -7.70 -39.90 4.54
C LYS A 322 -8.57 -39.31 5.62
N THR A 323 -8.93 -40.12 6.62
CA THR A 323 -9.68 -39.65 7.79
C THR A 323 -8.75 -38.87 8.73
N ILE A 324 -9.18 -37.68 9.15
CA ILE A 324 -8.45 -36.76 10.05
C ILE A 324 -9.07 -36.76 11.44
N LEU A 325 -10.40 -36.69 11.55
CA LEU A 325 -11.13 -36.67 12.81
C LEU A 325 -12.00 -37.92 12.96
N HIS A 326 -11.98 -38.52 14.15
CA HIS A 326 -12.65 -39.79 14.45
C HIS A 326 -13.76 -39.60 15.49
N GLY A 327 -14.97 -39.23 15.05
CA GLY A 327 -16.18 -39.24 15.89
C GLY A 327 -16.07 -38.43 17.19
N ILE A 328 -15.55 -37.20 17.11
CA ILE A 328 -15.26 -36.38 18.29
C ILE A 328 -16.56 -35.83 18.90
N ARG A 329 -16.64 -35.84 20.23
CA ARG A 329 -17.78 -35.34 21.00
C ARG A 329 -17.33 -34.34 22.06
N GLY A 330 -18.15 -33.34 22.34
CA GLY A 330 -17.89 -32.37 23.39
C GLY A 330 -19.01 -31.35 23.54
N ALA A 331 -18.95 -30.60 24.64
CA ALA A 331 -19.86 -29.50 24.91
C ALA A 331 -19.15 -28.42 25.73
N VAL A 332 -19.64 -27.19 25.63
CA VAL A 332 -19.19 -26.03 26.39
C VAL A 332 -20.41 -25.21 26.79
N ARG A 333 -20.42 -24.73 28.03
CA ARG A 333 -21.45 -23.82 28.53
C ARG A 333 -20.99 -22.36 28.48
N ARG A 334 -21.97 -21.46 28.48
CA ARG A 334 -21.71 -20.03 28.62
C ARG A 334 -20.85 -19.75 29.87
N GLY A 335 -19.80 -18.96 29.69
CA GLY A 335 -18.83 -18.64 30.75
C GLY A 335 -17.71 -19.66 30.95
N GLU A 336 -17.75 -20.80 30.25
CA GLU A 336 -16.66 -21.77 30.25
C GLU A 336 -15.65 -21.49 29.12
N MET A 337 -14.38 -21.79 29.38
CA MET A 337 -13.32 -21.76 28.37
C MET A 337 -12.90 -23.20 28.03
N LEU A 338 -13.10 -23.63 26.79
CA LEU A 338 -12.67 -24.93 26.31
C LEU A 338 -11.27 -24.84 25.67
N ALA A 339 -10.28 -25.47 26.29
CA ALA A 339 -8.92 -25.57 25.76
C ALA A 339 -8.70 -26.90 25.02
N LEU A 340 -8.43 -26.86 23.72
CA LEU A 340 -8.10 -28.04 22.91
C LEU A 340 -6.58 -28.21 22.78
N MET A 341 -6.02 -29.26 23.37
CA MET A 341 -4.58 -29.53 23.41
C MET A 341 -4.21 -30.84 22.72
N GLY A 342 -3.01 -30.90 22.14
CA GLY A 342 -2.51 -32.09 21.44
C GLY A 342 -1.31 -31.80 20.54
N PRO A 343 -0.59 -32.83 20.06
CA PRO A 343 0.61 -32.67 19.23
C PRO A 343 0.33 -32.02 17.89
N SER A 344 1.36 -31.48 17.22
CA SER A 344 1.20 -30.94 15.86
C SER A 344 0.67 -32.03 14.92
N GLY A 345 -0.27 -31.69 14.04
CA GLY A 345 -0.92 -32.65 13.13
C GLY A 345 -2.07 -33.47 13.73
N SER A 346 -2.42 -33.28 15.01
CA SER A 346 -3.53 -34.04 15.66
C SER A 346 -4.95 -33.62 15.23
N GLY A 347 -5.11 -32.74 14.24
CA GLY A 347 -6.43 -32.29 13.76
C GLY A 347 -7.10 -31.17 14.57
N LYS A 348 -6.39 -30.47 15.47
CA LYS A 348 -6.98 -29.37 16.29
C LYS A 348 -7.60 -28.26 15.44
N THR A 349 -6.81 -27.71 14.52
CA THR A 349 -7.27 -26.67 13.59
C THR A 349 -8.38 -27.19 12.69
N THR A 350 -8.35 -28.47 12.32
CA THR A 350 -9.42 -29.13 11.55
C THR A 350 -10.73 -29.20 12.33
N LEU A 351 -10.68 -29.54 13.62
CA LEU A 351 -11.86 -29.55 14.50
C LEU A 351 -12.41 -28.13 14.68
N LEU A 352 -11.56 -27.13 14.94
CA LEU A 352 -12.00 -25.73 15.08
C LEU A 352 -12.61 -25.18 13.79
N ASN A 353 -12.02 -25.49 12.62
CA ASN A 353 -12.61 -25.13 11.32
C ASN A 353 -13.98 -25.77 11.12
N CYS A 354 -14.16 -27.04 11.53
CA CYS A 354 -15.45 -27.72 11.47
C CYS A 354 -16.49 -27.01 12.34
N LEU A 355 -16.15 -26.69 13.59
CA LEU A 355 -17.05 -26.01 14.53
C LEU A 355 -17.41 -24.58 14.07
N ALA A 356 -16.47 -23.88 13.45
CA ALA A 356 -16.70 -22.56 12.84
C ALA A 356 -17.44 -22.64 11.49
N GLY A 357 -17.66 -23.84 10.96
CA GLY A 357 -18.27 -24.07 9.65
C GLY A 357 -17.40 -23.60 8.48
N VAL A 358 -16.09 -23.51 8.62
CA VAL A 358 -15.15 -23.12 7.55
C VAL A 358 -14.83 -24.34 6.69
N ALA A 359 -15.23 -24.32 5.42
CA ALA A 359 -14.99 -25.40 4.47
C ALA A 359 -13.93 -25.01 3.42
N ASN A 360 -12.92 -25.86 3.23
CA ASN A 360 -11.80 -25.60 2.32
C ASN A 360 -11.95 -26.31 0.96
N GLY A 361 -13.15 -26.79 0.63
CA GLY A 361 -13.47 -27.49 -0.64
C GLY A 361 -12.90 -28.90 -0.79
N THR A 362 -11.93 -29.29 0.03
CA THR A 362 -11.23 -30.59 -0.03
C THR A 362 -11.57 -31.53 1.12
N THR A 363 -12.28 -31.03 2.12
CA THR A 363 -12.60 -31.72 3.37
C THR A 363 -14.10 -31.94 3.49
N GLU A 364 -14.49 -33.18 3.76
CA GLU A 364 -15.86 -33.56 4.07
C GLU A 364 -16.00 -33.71 5.59
N PHE A 365 -16.90 -32.93 6.17
CA PHE A 365 -17.22 -32.98 7.60
C PHE A 365 -18.50 -33.79 7.83
N THR A 366 -18.51 -34.58 8.90
CA THR A 366 -19.68 -35.34 9.35
C THR A 366 -19.93 -35.06 10.84
N GLY A 367 -21.13 -35.38 11.32
CA GLY A 367 -21.54 -35.18 12.71
C GLY A 367 -22.64 -34.14 12.86
N ARG A 368 -22.92 -33.75 14.11
CA ARG A 368 -23.97 -32.78 14.45
C ARG A 368 -23.42 -31.71 15.38
N ILE A 369 -23.73 -30.46 15.09
CA ILE A 369 -23.44 -29.32 15.97
C ILE A 369 -24.78 -28.68 16.34
N SER A 370 -24.95 -28.42 17.63
CA SER A 370 -26.19 -27.91 18.20
C SER A 370 -25.93 -26.85 19.26
N LEU A 371 -26.82 -25.88 19.33
CA LEU A 371 -26.88 -24.85 20.36
C LEU A 371 -28.21 -25.05 21.10
N ASP A 372 -28.14 -25.34 22.40
CA ASP A 372 -29.27 -25.76 23.25
C ASP A 372 -30.10 -26.93 22.70
N GLY A 373 -29.41 -27.87 22.04
CA GLY A 373 -30.04 -29.04 21.44
C GLY A 373 -30.73 -28.79 20.10
N ALA A 374 -30.85 -27.53 19.66
CA ALA A 374 -31.29 -27.18 18.32
C ALA A 374 -30.09 -27.15 17.34
N PRO A 375 -30.28 -27.50 16.06
CA PRO A 375 -29.22 -27.36 15.07
C PRO A 375 -28.79 -25.90 14.92
N LEU A 376 -27.54 -25.67 14.53
CA LEU A 376 -27.04 -24.31 14.29
C LEU A 376 -27.90 -23.58 13.26
N PRO A 377 -28.27 -22.32 13.51
CA PRO A 377 -29.07 -21.54 12.57
C PRO A 377 -28.23 -21.18 11.34
N SER A 378 -28.88 -20.93 10.20
CA SER A 378 -28.19 -20.60 8.94
C SER A 378 -27.33 -19.34 9.02
N ASN A 379 -27.68 -18.42 9.93
CA ASN A 379 -26.93 -17.20 10.23
C ASN A 379 -25.93 -17.36 11.39
N PHE A 380 -25.57 -18.59 11.78
CA PHE A 380 -24.61 -18.84 12.87
C PHE A 380 -23.30 -18.05 12.72
N ARG A 381 -22.80 -17.92 11.47
CA ARG A 381 -21.58 -17.14 11.19
C ARG A 381 -21.69 -15.63 11.48
N GLN A 382 -22.91 -15.10 11.66
CA GLN A 382 -23.13 -13.70 12.06
C GLN A 382 -23.06 -13.51 13.58
N VAL A 383 -23.28 -14.59 14.35
CA VAL A 383 -23.30 -14.56 15.83
C VAL A 383 -22.07 -15.20 16.45
N ALA A 384 -21.27 -15.93 15.66
CA ALA A 384 -20.01 -16.53 16.07
C ALA A 384 -18.81 -15.76 15.52
N ALA A 385 -17.75 -15.67 16.31
CA ALA A 385 -16.46 -15.11 15.91
C ALA A 385 -15.42 -16.22 15.71
N TYR A 386 -14.62 -16.12 14.65
CA TYR A 386 -13.54 -17.04 14.37
C TYR A 386 -12.23 -16.31 14.08
N VAL A 387 -11.23 -16.51 14.94
CA VAL A 387 -9.89 -15.92 14.76
C VAL A 387 -8.95 -16.99 14.20
N HIS A 388 -8.52 -16.80 12.96
CA HIS A 388 -7.59 -17.71 12.28
C HIS A 388 -6.24 -17.82 13.00
N GLN A 389 -5.46 -18.86 12.70
CA GLN A 389 -4.10 -19.02 13.23
C GLN A 389 -3.15 -17.92 12.72
N ASP A 390 -3.24 -17.60 11.42
CA ASP A 390 -2.47 -16.54 10.80
C ASP A 390 -3.26 -15.22 10.80
N ASP A 391 -2.59 -14.12 11.15
CA ASP A 391 -3.20 -12.78 11.17
C ASP A 391 -3.21 -12.18 9.75
N CYS A 392 -4.34 -12.25 9.06
CA CYS A 392 -4.53 -11.62 7.75
C CYS A 392 -4.99 -10.16 7.89
N LEU A 393 -4.06 -9.26 8.23
CA LEU A 393 -4.34 -7.84 8.43
C LEU A 393 -3.71 -6.98 7.32
N LEU A 394 -4.37 -5.87 6.98
CA LEU A 394 -3.84 -4.89 6.04
C LEU A 394 -2.71 -4.10 6.70
N ALA A 395 -1.48 -4.36 6.26
CA ALA A 395 -0.26 -3.80 6.87
C ALA A 395 -0.18 -2.26 6.83
N THR A 396 -0.89 -1.63 5.89
CA THR A 396 -0.89 -0.18 5.67
C THR A 396 -1.85 0.56 6.58
N LEU A 397 -2.88 -0.12 7.08
CA LEU A 397 -3.89 0.48 7.96
C LEU A 397 -3.38 0.62 9.39
N THR A 398 -3.95 1.56 10.12
CA THR A 398 -3.79 1.65 11.57
C THR A 398 -4.59 0.58 12.30
N VAL A 399 -4.25 0.35 13.57
CA VAL A 399 -5.00 -0.55 14.45
C VAL A 399 -6.47 -0.12 14.55
N ARG A 400 -6.71 1.18 14.75
CA ARG A 400 -8.05 1.77 14.80
C ARG A 400 -8.80 1.56 13.50
N GLU A 401 -8.20 1.96 12.37
CA GLU A 401 -8.82 1.84 11.05
C GLU A 401 -9.23 0.40 10.73
N SER A 402 -8.44 -0.59 11.17
CA SER A 402 -8.74 -2.01 10.89
C SER A 402 -9.94 -2.52 11.69
N ILE A 403 -10.06 -2.11 12.95
CA ILE A 403 -11.22 -2.44 13.79
C ILE A 403 -12.45 -1.65 13.31
N GLU A 404 -12.30 -0.37 12.98
CA GLU A 404 -13.37 0.46 12.39
C GLU A 404 -13.90 -0.12 11.08
N TYR A 405 -13.01 -0.54 10.19
CA TYR A 405 -13.37 -1.16 8.92
C TYR A 405 -14.23 -2.40 9.16
N SER A 406 -13.83 -3.23 10.12
CA SER A 406 -14.59 -4.42 10.49
C SER A 406 -15.95 -4.08 11.11
N ALA A 407 -15.98 -3.06 11.96
CA ALA A 407 -17.19 -2.56 12.61
C ALA A 407 -18.19 -2.01 11.59
N PHE A 408 -17.73 -1.20 10.63
CA PHE A 408 -18.61 -0.57 9.64
C PHE A 408 -19.24 -1.57 8.68
N LEU A 409 -18.54 -2.66 8.36
CA LEU A 409 -19.06 -3.70 7.48
C LEU A 409 -20.01 -4.69 8.17
N ARG A 410 -19.79 -4.98 9.46
CA ARG A 410 -20.52 -6.03 10.17
C ARG A 410 -21.60 -5.53 11.12
N LEU A 411 -21.49 -4.30 11.62
CA LEU A 411 -22.52 -3.70 12.45
C LEU A 411 -23.68 -3.16 11.59
N PRO A 412 -24.94 -3.24 12.08
CA PRO A 412 -26.12 -2.79 11.35
C PRO A 412 -26.01 -1.36 10.81
N SER A 413 -26.63 -1.09 9.66
CA SER A 413 -26.71 0.25 9.09
C SER A 413 -27.61 1.20 9.89
N SER A 414 -28.52 0.67 10.72
CA SER A 414 -29.36 1.43 11.65
C SER A 414 -28.59 2.08 12.79
N MET A 415 -27.40 1.56 13.12
CA MET A 415 -26.55 2.11 14.17
C MET A 415 -25.83 3.37 13.69
N THR A 416 -25.86 4.42 14.52
CA THR A 416 -25.21 5.69 14.20
C THR A 416 -23.69 5.56 14.11
N LEU A 417 -23.05 6.44 13.33
CA LEU A 417 -21.59 6.47 13.20
C LEU A 417 -20.89 6.62 14.56
N VAL A 418 -21.44 7.50 15.42
CA VAL A 418 -20.92 7.75 16.77
C VAL A 418 -20.97 6.48 17.62
N ALA A 419 -22.08 5.75 17.60
CA ALA A 419 -22.22 4.50 18.35
C ALA A 419 -21.21 3.43 17.86
N LYS A 420 -21.00 3.30 16.54
CA LYS A 420 -19.99 2.38 15.98
C LYS A 420 -18.58 2.75 16.46
N GLN A 421 -18.23 4.04 16.44
CA GLN A 421 -16.92 4.53 16.91
C GLN A 421 -16.73 4.34 18.43
N GLN A 422 -17.79 4.46 19.22
CA GLN A 422 -17.76 4.17 20.66
C GLN A 422 -17.46 2.69 20.93
N LEU A 423 -18.10 1.78 20.20
CA LEU A 423 -17.81 0.33 20.28
C LEU A 423 -16.34 0.03 19.92
N VAL A 424 -15.83 0.62 18.84
CA VAL A 424 -14.41 0.47 18.46
C VAL A 424 -13.50 0.95 19.59
N THR A 425 -13.81 2.11 20.19
CA THR A 425 -13.01 2.68 21.28
C THR A 425 -13.04 1.79 22.52
N ARG A 426 -14.18 1.18 22.83
CA ARG A 426 -14.33 0.20 23.90
C ARG A 426 -13.46 -1.04 23.65
N VAL A 427 -13.53 -1.62 22.45
CA VAL A 427 -12.72 -2.80 22.07
C VAL A 427 -11.22 -2.50 22.15
N LEU A 428 -10.79 -1.32 21.70
CA LEU A 428 -9.39 -0.88 21.82
C LEU A 428 -8.94 -0.80 23.27
N ALA A 429 -9.81 -0.36 24.18
CA ALA A 429 -9.52 -0.29 25.61
C ALA A 429 -9.47 -1.68 26.26
N GLU A 430 -10.47 -2.54 25.99
CA GLU A 430 -10.56 -3.91 26.51
C GLU A 430 -9.36 -4.78 26.10
N LEU A 431 -8.81 -4.55 24.91
CA LEU A 431 -7.64 -5.28 24.40
C LEU A 431 -6.30 -4.60 24.68
N HIS A 432 -6.29 -3.50 25.44
CA HIS A 432 -5.10 -2.71 25.73
C HIS A 432 -4.31 -2.34 24.46
N LEU A 433 -5.03 -1.77 23.48
CA LEU A 433 -4.50 -1.31 22.19
C LEU A 433 -4.60 0.22 22.02
N THR A 434 -5.14 0.94 23.00
CA THR A 434 -5.31 2.41 22.94
C THR A 434 -4.00 3.16 22.69
N HIS A 435 -2.87 2.71 23.22
CA HIS A 435 -1.56 3.35 23.02
C HIS A 435 -1.00 3.19 21.60
N VAL A 436 -1.45 2.17 20.86
CA VAL A 436 -1.04 1.88 19.46
C VAL A 436 -2.19 2.07 18.47
N ALA A 437 -3.31 2.66 18.90
CA ALA A 437 -4.53 2.76 18.09
C ALA A 437 -4.26 3.40 16.72
N ASP A 438 -3.46 4.47 16.68
CA ASP A 438 -3.16 5.20 15.46
C ASP A 438 -1.81 4.78 14.83
N SER A 439 -1.22 3.69 15.32
CA SER A 439 -0.02 3.08 14.75
C SER A 439 -0.39 2.11 13.63
N ARG A 440 0.43 2.07 12.58
CA ARG A 440 0.27 1.11 11.47
C ARG A 440 0.49 -0.32 11.95
N ILE A 441 -0.32 -1.25 11.44
CA ILE A 441 -0.19 -2.68 11.78
C ILE A 441 1.16 -3.24 11.30
N GLY A 442 1.56 -2.88 10.08
CA GLY A 442 2.79 -3.40 9.46
C GLY A 442 2.72 -4.90 9.14
N ASN A 443 3.84 -5.45 8.67
CA ASN A 443 4.03 -6.86 8.36
C ASN A 443 5.52 -7.23 8.46
N ALA A 444 5.95 -8.35 7.87
CA ALA A 444 7.36 -8.76 7.90
C ALA A 444 8.30 -7.76 7.18
N SER A 445 7.78 -6.96 6.25
CA SER A 445 8.54 -6.01 5.45
C SER A 445 8.34 -4.54 5.86
N LEU A 446 7.19 -4.23 6.45
CA LEU A 446 6.81 -2.91 6.95
C LEU A 446 6.80 -2.94 8.47
N ARG A 447 7.68 -2.17 9.12
CA ARG A 447 7.66 -2.03 10.57
C ARG A 447 6.28 -1.50 11.02
N GLY A 448 5.69 -2.16 12.01
CA GLY A 448 4.43 -1.76 12.62
C GLY A 448 4.36 -2.21 14.07
N VAL A 449 3.17 -2.57 14.52
CA VAL A 449 2.94 -3.06 15.89
C VAL A 449 3.63 -4.41 16.14
N SER A 450 3.83 -4.75 17.41
CA SER A 450 4.40 -6.04 17.80
C SER A 450 3.51 -7.21 17.37
N GLY A 451 4.08 -8.42 17.25
CA GLY A 451 3.29 -9.61 16.90
C GLY A 451 2.16 -9.90 17.90
N GLY A 452 2.37 -9.62 19.19
CA GLY A 452 1.33 -9.76 20.21
C GLY A 452 0.22 -8.72 20.09
N GLU A 453 0.57 -7.46 19.81
CA GLU A 453 -0.42 -6.42 19.50
C GLU A 453 -1.19 -6.75 18.23
N ARG A 454 -0.49 -7.20 17.18
CA ARG A 454 -1.11 -7.66 15.92
C ARG A 454 -2.12 -8.78 16.17
N ARG A 455 -1.77 -9.75 17.02
CA ARG A 455 -2.69 -10.82 17.39
C ARG A 455 -3.94 -10.30 18.12
N ARG A 456 -3.76 -9.34 19.03
CA ARG A 456 -4.89 -8.68 19.70
C ARG A 456 -5.75 -7.87 18.72
N VAL A 457 -5.18 -7.28 17.67
CA VAL A 457 -5.95 -6.59 16.62
C VAL A 457 -6.85 -7.58 15.89
N SER A 458 -6.36 -8.77 15.51
CA SER A 458 -7.19 -9.82 14.90
C SER A 458 -8.37 -10.21 15.79
N ILE A 459 -8.14 -10.32 17.10
CA ILE A 459 -9.20 -10.57 18.09
C ILE A 459 -10.19 -9.40 18.15
N GLY A 460 -9.69 -8.16 18.18
CA GLY A 460 -10.49 -6.94 18.26
C GLY A 460 -11.36 -6.71 17.05
N MET A 461 -10.88 -7.05 15.85
CA MET A 461 -11.71 -7.07 14.67
C MET A 461 -12.92 -7.96 14.94
N GLU A 462 -12.76 -9.24 15.30
CA GLU A 462 -13.88 -10.13 15.58
C GLU A 462 -14.79 -9.68 16.75
N LEU A 463 -14.19 -9.19 17.82
CA LEU A 463 -14.90 -8.79 19.05
C LEU A 463 -15.84 -7.59 18.86
N VAL A 464 -15.59 -6.72 17.86
CA VAL A 464 -16.41 -5.51 17.63
C VAL A 464 -17.87 -5.81 17.31
N THR A 465 -18.18 -7.04 16.91
CA THR A 465 -19.55 -7.51 16.65
C THR A 465 -20.27 -8.04 17.89
N GLN A 466 -19.60 -8.04 19.06
CA GLN A 466 -20.08 -8.62 20.32
C GLN A 466 -20.65 -10.04 20.17
N PRO A 467 -19.83 -11.00 19.69
CA PRO A 467 -20.21 -12.42 19.69
C PRO A 467 -20.47 -12.90 21.13
N GLN A 468 -21.39 -13.86 21.30
CA GLN A 468 -21.81 -14.38 22.60
C GLN A 468 -21.07 -15.62 23.05
#